data_AF-A0AAW8H805-F1
#
_entry.id   AF-A0AAW8H805-F1
#
_cell.length_a   1.000
_cell.length_b   1.000
_cell.length_c   1.000
_cell.angle_alpha   90.00
_cell.angle_beta   90.00
_cell.angle_gamma   90.00
#
_symmetry.space_group_name_H-M   'P 1'
#
loop_
_entity.id
_entity.type
_entity.pdbx_description
1 polymer ?
#
loop_
_entity_poly.entity_id
_entity_poly.type
_entity_poly.pdbx_seq_one_letter_code
_entity_poly.pdbx_strand_id
1 'polypeptide(L)'
;MTLKYYLGNLCLGLVVFGIIAFGWHDEPQTTAMRTLMGLGLLSGLIFPFAKKAIERIALKYSTREQWTTGFYTETPMKNGLYAVYFLLIFIVAIPVGAIYLLYLTVSKKAT
;
A
#
# COMPACT_ATOMS: atom_id res chain seq x y z
N MET A 1 12.49 -8.64 -4.03
CA MET A 1 11.37 -8.67 -3.06
C MET A 1 11.23 -10.10 -2.60
N THR A 2 11.20 -10.37 -1.29
CA THR A 2 11.06 -11.75 -0.79
C THR A 2 9.58 -12.16 -0.74
N LEU A 3 9.29 -13.45 -0.90
CA LEU A 3 7.92 -13.97 -0.85
C LEU A 3 7.24 -13.69 0.51
N LYS A 4 8.00 -13.82 1.61
CA LYS A 4 7.54 -13.51 2.96
C LYS A 4 7.08 -12.05 3.10
N TYR A 5 7.85 -11.11 2.54
CA TYR A 5 7.48 -9.69 2.54
C TYR A 5 6.20 -9.46 1.71
N TYR A 6 6.09 -10.10 0.54
CA TYR A 6 4.90 -9.98 -0.30
C TYR A 6 3.65 -10.43 0.45
N LEU A 7 3.64 -11.65 0.97
CA LEU A 7 2.48 -12.24 1.65
C LEU A 7 2.09 -11.45 2.90
N GLY A 8 3.06 -10.99 3.69
CA GLY A 8 2.80 -10.18 4.88
C GLY A 8 2.09 -8.87 4.55
N ASN A 9 2.56 -8.15 3.52
CA ASN A 9 1.93 -6.87 3.13
C ASN A 9 0.66 -7.08 2.29
N LEU A 10 0.52 -8.22 1.60
CA LEU A 10 -0.70 -8.58 0.87
C LEU A 10 -1.86 -8.76 1.85
N CYS A 11 -1.61 -9.46 2.96
CA CYS A 11 -2.59 -9.60 4.04
C CYS A 11 -3.09 -8.23 4.54
N LEU A 12 -2.17 -7.27 4.75
CA LEU A 12 -2.54 -5.91 5.16
C LEU A 12 -3.40 -5.19 4.11
N GLY A 13 -3.04 -5.28 2.82
CA GLY A 13 -3.84 -4.70 1.74
C GLY A 13 -5.25 -5.31 1.66
N LEU A 14 -5.36 -6.63 1.84
CA LEU A 14 -6.65 -7.32 1.85
C LEU A 14 -7.48 -7.02 3.11
N VAL A 15 -6.86 -6.77 4.26
CA VAL A 15 -7.56 -6.32 5.48
C VAL A 15 -8.19 -4.95 5.24
N VAL A 16 -7.45 -3.99 4.67
CA VAL A 16 -8.00 -2.66 4.33
C VAL A 16 -9.18 -2.79 3.36
N PHE A 17 -9.04 -3.61 2.32
CA PHE A 17 -10.14 -3.91 1.42
C PHE A 17 -11.35 -4.54 2.14
N GLY A 18 -11.09 -5.51 3.02
CA GLY A 18 -12.13 -6.19 3.79
C GLY A 18 -12.93 -5.25 4.70
N ILE A 19 -12.26 -4.27 5.34
CA ILE A 19 -12.92 -3.24 6.14
C ILE A 19 -13.86 -2.39 5.27
N ILE A 20 -13.39 -1.95 4.10
CA ILE A 20 -14.19 -1.14 3.16
C ILE A 20 -15.38 -1.95 2.65
N ALA A 21 -15.14 -3.20 2.23
CA ALA A 21 -16.19 -4.08 1.72
C ALA A 21 -17.25 -4.40 2.78
N PHE A 22 -16.84 -4.58 4.04
CA PHE A 22 -17.75 -4.80 5.16
C PHE A 22 -18.60 -3.55 5.46
N GLY A 23 -17.98 -2.37 5.48
CA GLY A 23 -18.70 -1.11 5.72
C GLY A 23 -19.74 -0.77 4.65
N TRP A 24 -19.64 -1.39 3.48
CA TRP A 24 -20.53 -1.20 2.33
C TRP A 24 -21.43 -2.39 2.04
N HIS A 25 -21.50 -3.36 2.96
CA HIS A 25 -22.26 -4.59 2.73
C HIS A 25 -23.77 -4.36 2.62
N ASP A 26 -24.33 -3.49 3.46
CA ASP A 26 -25.77 -3.22 3.54
C ASP A 26 -26.29 -2.23 2.49
N GLU A 27 -25.38 -1.57 1.76
CA GLU A 27 -25.75 -0.58 0.75
C GLU A 27 -26.17 -1.22 -0.58
N PRO A 28 -27.16 -0.63 -1.28
CA PRO A 28 -27.59 -1.11 -2.59
C PRO A 28 -26.43 -1.03 -3.60
N GLN A 29 -26.07 -2.18 -4.14
CA GLN A 29 -24.89 -2.38 -5.00
C GLN A 29 -25.10 -1.79 -6.41
N THR A 30 -24.94 -0.48 -6.53
CA THR A 30 -24.93 0.24 -7.82
C THR A 30 -23.75 -0.19 -8.71
N THR A 31 -23.84 0.04 -10.02
CA THR A 31 -22.75 -0.25 -10.97
C THR A 31 -21.44 0.46 -10.60
N ALA A 32 -21.53 1.69 -10.08
CA ALA A 32 -20.38 2.45 -9.61
C ALA A 32 -19.72 1.75 -8.40
N MET A 33 -20.52 1.31 -7.43
CA MET A 33 -20.05 0.64 -6.22
C MET A 33 -19.34 -0.69 -6.53
N ARG A 34 -19.92 -1.49 -7.43
CA ARG A 34 -19.29 -2.73 -7.92
C ARG A 34 -17.95 -2.45 -8.61
N THR A 35 -17.88 -1.40 -9.41
CA THR A 35 -16.64 -0.98 -10.07
C THR A 35 -15.58 -0.57 -9.04
N LEU A 36 -15.97 0.23 -8.03
CA LEU A 36 -15.09 0.64 -6.93
C LEU A 36 -14.62 -0.55 -6.08
N MET A 37 -15.47 -1.54 -5.81
CA MET A 37 -15.07 -2.78 -5.13
C MET A 37 -14.06 -3.57 -5.96
N GLY A 38 -14.26 -3.68 -7.27
CA GLY A 38 -13.30 -4.31 -8.17
C GLY A 38 -11.94 -3.60 -8.15
N LEU A 39 -11.94 -2.27 -8.24
CA LEU A 39 -10.71 -1.46 -8.12
C LEU A 39 -10.08 -1.57 -6.73
N GLY A 40 -10.87 -1.61 -5.66
CA GLY A 40 -10.39 -1.81 -4.30
C GLY A 40 -9.70 -3.15 -4.11
N LEU A 41 -10.26 -4.23 -4.67
CA LEU A 41 -9.61 -5.54 -4.65
C LEU A 41 -8.27 -5.51 -5.39
N LEU A 42 -8.23 -4.89 -6.58
CA LEU A 42 -6.99 -4.71 -7.34
C LEU A 42 -5.96 -3.88 -6.56
N SER A 43 -6.37 -2.81 -5.89
CA SER A 43 -5.53 -2.03 -4.98
C SER A 43 -4.95 -2.91 -3.87
N GLY A 44 -5.75 -3.78 -3.25
CA GLY A 44 -5.29 -4.73 -2.23
C GLY A 44 -4.24 -5.71 -2.74
N LEU A 45 -4.43 -6.26 -3.96
CA LEU A 45 -3.48 -7.18 -4.58
C LEU A 45 -2.15 -6.51 -4.98
N ILE A 46 -2.22 -5.27 -5.45
CA ILE A 46 -1.07 -4.47 -5.90
C ILE A 46 -0.36 -3.78 -4.73
N PHE A 47 -1.02 -3.65 -3.58
CA PHE A 47 -0.55 -2.97 -2.38
C PHE A 47 0.92 -3.25 -2.00
N PRO A 48 1.41 -4.51 -1.98
CA PRO A 48 2.81 -4.78 -1.60
C PRO A 48 3.83 -4.14 -2.55
N PHE A 49 3.49 -3.99 -3.83
CA PHE A 49 4.35 -3.35 -4.83
C PHE A 49 4.40 -1.83 -4.62
N ALA A 50 3.23 -1.21 -4.41
CA ALA A 50 3.13 0.22 -4.13
C ALA A 50 3.88 0.60 -2.85
N LYS A 51 3.68 -0.17 -1.77
CA LYS A 51 4.41 0.01 -0.52
C LYS A 51 5.92 -0.12 -0.71
N LYS A 52 6.37 -1.11 -1.48
CA LYS A 52 7.80 -1.29 -1.76
C LYS A 52 8.41 -0.14 -2.55
N ALA A 53 7.67 0.42 -3.51
CA ALA A 53 8.09 1.58 -4.27
C ALA A 53 8.29 2.79 -3.36
N ILE A 54 7.32 3.08 -2.50
CA ILE A 54 7.36 4.19 -1.55
C ILE A 54 8.48 4.00 -0.53
N GLU A 55 8.64 2.79 0.02
CA GLU A 55 9.77 2.48 0.91
C GLU A 55 11.12 2.73 0.24
N ARG A 56 11.29 2.34 -1.04
CA ARG A 56 12.54 2.59 -1.78
C ARG A 56 12.81 4.08 -1.96
N ILE A 57 11.79 4.85 -2.32
CA ILE A 57 11.91 6.31 -2.46
C ILE A 57 12.24 6.92 -1.11
N ALA A 58 11.51 6.56 -0.06
CA ALA A 58 11.74 7.05 1.28
C ALA A 58 13.18 6.79 1.73
N LEU A 59 13.67 5.56 1.62
CA LEU A 59 15.04 5.19 1.97
C LEU A 59 16.11 5.86 1.10
N LYS A 60 15.79 6.26 -0.13
CA LYS A 60 16.71 7.01 -1.00
C LYS A 60 16.89 8.45 -0.52
N TYR A 61 15.87 9.06 0.08
CA TYR A 61 15.85 10.47 0.46
C TYR A 61 15.84 10.72 1.97
N SER A 62 15.99 9.68 2.79
CA SER A 62 16.01 9.82 4.25
C SER A 62 17.15 9.02 4.88
N THR A 63 17.66 9.52 6.00
CA THR A 63 18.71 8.88 6.80
C THR A 63 18.11 8.21 8.03
N ARG A 64 18.79 7.20 8.57
CA ARG A 64 18.33 6.46 9.75
C ARG A 64 18.08 7.36 10.96
N GLU A 65 18.91 8.38 11.12
CA GLU A 65 18.81 9.37 12.20
C GLU A 65 17.52 10.18 12.15
N GLN A 66 17.03 10.49 10.94
CA GLN A 66 15.74 11.16 10.73
C GLN A 66 14.54 10.26 11.11
N TRP A 67 14.66 8.94 11.00
CA TRP A 67 13.60 7.99 11.39
C TRP A 67 13.54 7.70 12.88
N THR A 68 14.55 8.11 13.65
CA THR A 68 14.65 7.82 15.09
C THR A 68 14.48 9.06 15.97
N THR A 69 14.25 10.24 15.38
CA THR A 69 14.20 11.53 16.10
C THR A 69 12.92 12.31 15.80
N GLY A 70 12.52 13.20 16.71
CA GLY A 70 11.41 14.14 16.52
C GLY A 70 10.06 13.45 16.28
N PHE A 71 9.40 13.76 15.17
CA PHE A 71 8.07 13.23 14.80
C PHE A 71 8.05 11.69 14.61
N TYR A 72 9.21 11.08 14.34
CA TYR A 72 9.34 9.63 14.13
C TYR A 72 9.72 8.85 15.40
N THR A 73 9.78 9.52 16.55
CA THR A 73 10.05 8.88 17.85
C THR A 73 8.98 7.84 18.17
N GLU A 74 9.39 6.69 18.70
CA GLU A 74 8.51 5.59 19.09
C GLU A 74 7.54 6.02 20.20
N THR A 75 6.36 6.49 19.82
CA THR A 75 5.28 6.88 20.72
C THR A 75 3.99 6.14 20.33
N PRO A 76 3.00 5.99 21.25
CA PRO A 76 1.73 5.33 20.93
C PRO A 76 1.00 5.95 19.72
N MET A 77 1.17 7.24 19.49
CA MET A 77 0.62 7.98 18.34
C MET A 77 1.09 7.41 16.99
N LYS A 78 2.29 6.83 16.95
CA LYS A 78 2.89 6.25 15.75
C LYS A 78 2.05 5.14 15.14
N ASN A 79 1.35 4.36 15.95
CA ASN A 79 0.47 3.27 15.47
C ASN A 79 -0.72 3.81 14.65
N GLY A 80 -1.31 4.92 15.08
CA GLY A 80 -2.37 5.60 14.30
C GLY A 80 -1.83 6.14 12.97
N LEU A 81 -0.63 6.72 12.99
CA LEU A 81 0.04 7.20 11.78
C LEU A 81 0.33 6.07 10.79
N TYR A 82 0.69 4.88 11.27
CA TYR A 82 0.87 3.71 10.41
C TYR A 82 -0.43 3.27 9.72
N ALA A 83 -1.57 3.34 10.41
CA ALA A 83 -2.86 3.02 9.81
C ALA A 83 -3.21 4.00 8.68
N VAL A 84 -3.02 5.30 8.91
CA VAL A 84 -3.22 6.35 7.90
C VAL A 84 -2.26 6.15 6.73
N TYR A 85 -0.98 5.86 7.00
CA TYR A 85 0.01 5.56 5.98
C TYR A 85 -0.41 4.38 5.09
N PHE A 86 -0.90 3.28 5.67
CA PHE A 86 -1.38 2.13 4.89
C PHE A 86 -2.63 2.46 4.07
N LEU A 87 -3.57 3.24 4.62
CA LEU A 87 -4.73 3.72 3.86
C LEU A 87 -4.32 4.58 2.66
N LEU A 88 -3.38 5.51 2.84
CA LEU A 88 -2.87 6.34 1.76
C LEU A 88 -2.20 5.50 0.67
N ILE A 89 -1.38 4.51 1.04
CA ILE A 89 -0.78 3.58 0.09
C ILE A 89 -1.85 2.82 -0.68
N PHE A 90 -2.92 2.38 0.00
CA PHE A 90 -4.00 1.64 -0.63
C PHE A 90 -4.72 2.48 -1.69
N ILE A 91 -4.99 3.76 -1.41
CA ILE A 91 -5.61 4.69 -2.36
C ILE A 91 -4.75 4.86 -3.62
N VAL A 92 -3.44 5.01 -3.45
CA VAL A 92 -2.50 5.22 -4.57
C VAL A 92 -1.91 3.91 -5.12
N ALA A 93 -2.41 2.75 -4.68
CA ALA A 93 -1.78 1.46 -4.95
C ALA A 93 -1.72 1.14 -6.44
N ILE A 94 -2.80 1.42 -7.17
CA ILE A 94 -2.88 1.17 -8.62
C ILE A 94 -1.84 1.99 -9.39
N PRO A 95 -1.82 3.34 -9.36
CA PRO A 95 -0.86 4.11 -10.13
C PRO A 95 0.59 3.83 -9.69
N VAL A 96 0.87 3.81 -8.38
CA VAL A 96 2.23 3.62 -7.88
C VAL A 96 2.73 2.20 -8.13
N GLY A 97 1.88 1.20 -7.89
CA GLY A 97 2.22 -0.20 -8.12
C GLY A 97 2.42 -0.52 -9.60
N ALA A 98 1.59 0.04 -10.49
CA ALA A 98 1.77 -0.10 -11.94
C ALA A 98 3.11 0.50 -12.41
N ILE A 99 3.42 1.73 -11.99
CA ILE A 99 4.72 2.37 -12.30
C ILE A 99 5.88 1.51 -11.79
N TYR A 100 5.78 0.98 -10.57
CA TYR A 100 6.84 0.15 -10.00
C TYR A 100 7.02 -1.19 -10.73
N LEU A 101 5.92 -1.82 -11.16
CA LEU A 101 5.97 -3.03 -11.97
C LEU A 101 6.61 -2.77 -13.35
N LEU A 102 6.25 -1.66 -14.00
CA LEU A 102 6.88 -1.21 -15.26
C LEU A 102 8.38 -0.96 -15.08
N TYR A 103 8.77 -0.28 -13.99
CA TYR A 103 10.17 -0.07 -13.67
C TYR A 103 10.92 -1.41 -13.54
N LEU A 104 10.36 -2.38 -12.82
CA LEU A 104 10.97 -3.70 -12.65
C LEU A 104 11.10 -4.47 -13.96
N THR A 105 10.12 -4.40 -14.86
CA THR A 105 10.19 -5.11 -16.16
C THR A 105 11.20 -4.45 -17.10
N VAL A 106 11.31 -3.12 -17.11
CA VAL A 106 12.33 -2.40 -17.88
C VAL A 106 13.73 -2.67 -17.33
N SER A 107 13.94 -2.56 -16.02
CA SER A 107 15.25 -2.81 -15.41
C SER A 107 15.72 -4.26 -15.60
N LYS A 108 14.81 -5.23 -15.57
CA LYS A 108 15.14 -6.64 -15.85
C LYS A 108 15.56 -6.90 -17.30
N LYS A 109 15.10 -6.09 -18.26
CA LYS A 109 15.52 -6.20 -19.67
C LYS A 109 16.87 -5.52 -19.95
N ALA A 110 17.31 -4.64 -19.07
CA ALA A 110 18.56 -3.90 -19.20
C ALA A 110 19.76 -4.58 -18.52
N THR A 111 19.57 -5.77 -17.94
CA THR A 111 20.61 -6.64 -17.36
C THR A 111 20.67 -7.93 -18.15
#